data_AF-A0A9P4MHV6-F1
#
_entry.id   AF-A0A9P4MHV6-F1
#
_cell.length_a   1.000
_cell.length_b   1.000
_cell.length_c   1.000
_cell.angle_alpha   90.00
_cell.angle_beta   90.00
_cell.angle_gamma   90.00
#
_symmetry.space_group_name_H-M   'P 1'
#
loop_
_entity.id
_entity.type
_entity.pdbx_description
1 polymer ?
#
loop_
_entity_poly.entity_id
_entity_poly.type
_entity_poly.pdbx_seq_one_letter_code
_entity_poly.pdbx_strand_id
1 'polypeptide(L)'
;LDSRIDHDPSLLEKLVRNWAAKPPRPFVRLYGQHTERKTKERDGRSENTNVTDFDIKLDLTPYLHPPTGTRWENYELCTVENDEKAKRGSVFRKRAPGYSSSYKNLTLLSTPTITEWCHMYCASHAELKVFQLKRKIIGFDKDRFKKHIERLVSKTNYRGHLRIEFPIQNEVTEVWNDCKMNHWRQTKWIYAVFYITMLWILAWPYLFLRTKKYETVSSVWHYSRLDWQGKRSYATISEDQVFNIWSKAISRAVLSRRQGCLDQEDLL
;
A
#
# COMPACT_ATOMS: atom_id res chain seq x y z
N LEU A 1 -16.73 15.80 -2.74
CA LEU A 1 -15.94 15.47 -3.95
C LEU A 1 -16.53 16.29 -5.09
N ASP A 2 -15.76 16.59 -6.12
CA ASP A 2 -16.30 17.29 -7.29
C ASP A 2 -17.17 16.31 -8.09
N SER A 3 -18.48 16.58 -8.20
CA SER A 3 -19.46 15.71 -8.88
C SER A 3 -19.15 15.54 -10.37
N ARG A 4 -18.34 16.43 -10.95
CA ARG A 4 -17.90 16.37 -12.34
C ARG A 4 -17.04 15.14 -12.64
N ILE A 5 -16.35 14.60 -11.63
CA ILE A 5 -15.48 13.42 -11.77
C ILE A 5 -16.27 12.17 -12.20
N ASP A 6 -17.56 12.11 -11.88
CA ASP A 6 -18.39 10.95 -12.19
C ASP A 6 -18.87 10.90 -13.64
N HIS A 7 -18.92 12.06 -14.29
CA HIS A 7 -19.51 12.24 -15.62
C HIS A 7 -18.47 12.58 -16.70
N ASP A 8 -17.33 13.16 -16.30
CA ASP A 8 -16.26 13.56 -17.21
C ASP A 8 -15.07 12.58 -17.15
N PRO A 9 -14.95 11.66 -18.13
CA PRO A 9 -13.87 10.67 -18.15
C PRO A 9 -12.49 11.30 -18.34
N SER A 10 -12.39 12.41 -19.07
CA SER A 10 -11.13 13.11 -19.31
C SER A 10 -10.62 13.79 -18.05
N LEU A 11 -11.52 14.37 -17.26
CA LEU A 11 -11.19 14.93 -15.95
C LEU A 11 -10.73 13.84 -14.97
N LEU A 12 -11.44 12.71 -14.90
CA LEU A 12 -11.05 11.57 -14.08
C LEU A 12 -9.66 11.06 -14.47
N GLU A 13 -9.38 10.88 -15.76
CA GLU A 13 -8.07 10.45 -16.23
C GLU A 13 -6.96 11.42 -15.81
N LYS A 14 -7.16 12.73 -15.98
CA LYS A 14 -6.20 13.76 -15.57
C LYS A 14 -5.88 13.66 -14.07
N LEU A 15 -6.91 13.45 -13.24
CA LEU A 15 -6.73 13.25 -11.80
C LEU A 15 -5.98 11.95 -11.48
N VAL A 16 -6.33 10.85 -12.15
CA VAL A 16 -5.65 9.56 -11.98
C VAL A 16 -4.17 9.67 -12.32
N ARG A 17 -3.82 10.35 -13.42
CA ARG A 17 -2.42 10.63 -13.78
C ARG A 17 -1.71 11.49 -12.75
N ASN A 18 -2.37 12.54 -12.24
CA ASN A 18 -1.81 13.38 -11.18
C ASN A 18 -1.59 12.61 -9.87
N TRP A 19 -2.47 11.69 -9.52
CA TRP A 19 -2.28 10.83 -8.34
C TRP A 19 -1.22 9.77 -8.57
N ALA A 20 -1.11 9.22 -9.78
CA ALA A 20 -0.06 8.27 -10.14
C ALA A 20 1.34 8.88 -10.05
N ALA A 21 1.46 10.18 -10.37
CA ALA A 21 2.70 10.94 -10.23
C ALA A 21 3.16 11.14 -8.77
N LYS A 22 2.26 10.97 -7.79
CA LYS A 22 2.61 11.05 -6.37
C LYS A 22 3.20 9.71 -5.90
N PRO A 23 4.41 9.70 -5.31
CA PRO A 23 5.07 8.47 -4.88
C PRO A 23 4.30 7.78 -3.76
N PRO A 24 4.31 6.43 -3.72
CA PRO A 24 3.99 5.71 -2.50
C PRO A 24 5.02 6.06 -1.42
N ARG A 25 4.63 5.92 -0.15
CA ARG A 25 5.54 6.13 0.99
C ARG A 25 5.90 4.79 1.64
N PRO A 26 6.91 4.06 1.12
CA PRO A 26 7.39 2.84 1.74
C PRO A 26 8.14 3.12 3.04
N PHE A 27 7.89 2.28 4.05
CA PHE A 27 8.67 2.26 5.26
C PHE A 27 9.24 0.86 5.51
N VAL A 28 10.35 0.80 6.25
CA VAL A 28 10.76 -0.42 6.96
C VAL A 28 10.43 -0.25 8.42
N ARG A 29 9.56 -1.11 8.96
CA ARG A 29 9.18 -1.10 10.37
C ARG A 29 9.88 -2.25 11.08
N LEU A 30 10.63 -1.94 12.13
CA LEU A 30 11.26 -2.89 13.02
C LEU A 30 10.52 -2.84 14.36
N TYR A 31 9.87 -3.94 14.71
CA TYR A 31 9.08 -4.06 15.92
C TYR A 31 9.65 -5.17 16.81
N GLY A 32 10.20 -4.78 17.96
CA GLY A 32 10.74 -5.68 18.97
C GLY A 32 9.78 -5.81 20.15
N GLN A 33 9.43 -7.04 20.51
CA GLN A 33 8.61 -7.33 21.68
C GLN A 33 9.18 -8.50 22.49
N HIS A 34 9.06 -8.45 23.80
CA HIS A 34 9.37 -9.58 24.68
C HIS A 34 8.17 -9.92 25.57
N THR A 35 8.14 -11.16 26.04
CA THR A 35 7.07 -11.63 26.93
C THR A 35 7.57 -11.56 28.38
N GLU A 36 6.89 -10.76 29.19
CA GLU A 36 7.09 -10.72 30.64
C GLU A 36 6.03 -11.59 31.33
N ARG A 37 6.43 -12.32 32.38
CA ARG A 37 5.50 -13.03 33.26
C ARG A 37 5.21 -12.15 34.46
N LYS A 38 3.98 -11.62 34.57
CA LYS A 38 3.54 -10.82 35.72
C LYS A 38 2.70 -11.68 36.65
N THR A 39 3.09 -11.76 37.92
CA THR A 39 2.28 -12.39 38.96
C THR A 39 1.36 -11.33 39.56
N LYS A 40 0.04 -11.51 39.45
CA LYS A 40 -0.92 -10.61 40.11
C LYS A 40 -0.90 -10.90 41.62
N GLU A 41 -0.53 -9.90 42.42
CA GLU A 41 -0.49 -9.99 43.89
C GLU A 41 -1.84 -10.39 44.52
N ARG A 42 -2.95 -10.13 43.81
CA ARG A 42 -4.31 -10.35 44.33
C ARG A 42 -4.83 -11.80 44.22
N ASP A 43 -4.35 -12.60 43.26
CA ASP A 43 -4.92 -13.93 42.94
C ASP A 43 -3.85 -15.02 42.76
N GLY A 44 -2.55 -14.73 42.92
CA GLY A 44 -1.46 -15.69 42.71
C GLY A 44 -1.32 -16.21 41.28
N ARG A 45 -2.17 -15.76 40.35
CA ARG A 45 -2.18 -16.18 38.95
C ARG A 45 -1.15 -15.37 38.16
N SER A 46 -0.23 -16.09 37.52
CA SER A 46 0.74 -15.49 36.60
C SER A 46 0.15 -15.32 35.21
N GLU A 47 0.25 -14.12 34.65
CA GLU A 47 -0.19 -13.77 33.29
C GLU A 47 1.01 -13.37 32.44
N ASN A 48 1.07 -13.86 31.21
CA ASN A 48 2.10 -13.48 30.25
C ASN A 48 1.65 -12.22 29.51
N THR A 49 2.43 -11.15 29.60
CA THR A 49 2.15 -9.88 28.91
C THR A 49 3.25 -9.58 27.90
N ASN A 50 2.87 -9.27 26.65
CA ASN A 50 3.81 -8.82 25.63
C ASN A 50 4.09 -7.33 25.81
N VAL A 51 5.36 -6.98 26.00
CA VAL A 51 5.83 -5.60 26.16
C VAL A 51 6.62 -5.21 24.91
N THR A 52 6.34 -4.01 24.38
CA THR A 52 7.07 -3.46 23.23
C THR A 52 8.38 -2.86 23.70
N ASP A 53 9.49 -3.37 23.19
CA ASP A 53 10.82 -2.82 23.48
C ASP A 53 11.15 -1.65 22.55
N PHE A 54 10.87 -1.79 21.26
CA PHE A 54 11.12 -0.75 20.26
C PHE A 54 10.16 -0.90 19.08
N ASP A 55 9.81 0.24 18.48
CA ASP A 55 9.01 0.31 17.24
C ASP A 55 9.59 1.42 16.35
N ILE A 56 10.50 1.03 15.47
CA ILE A 56 11.31 1.94 14.68
C ILE A 56 10.82 1.89 13.23
N LYS A 57 10.65 3.05 12.60
CA LYS A 57 10.27 3.17 11.19
C LYS A 57 11.36 3.90 10.42
N LEU A 58 11.76 3.35 9.27
CA LEU A 58 12.69 3.98 8.34
C LEU A 58 11.92 4.36 7.07
N ASP A 59 11.87 5.64 6.72
CA ASP A 59 11.24 6.12 5.48
C ASP A 59 12.15 5.82 4.27
N LEU A 60 11.65 5.05 3.30
CA LEU A 60 12.36 4.72 2.06
C LEU A 60 11.95 5.62 0.89
N THR A 61 10.97 6.52 1.08
CA THR A 61 10.47 7.44 0.05
C THR A 61 11.58 8.26 -0.63
N PRO A 62 12.59 8.79 0.09
CA PRO A 62 13.67 9.58 -0.53
C PRO A 62 14.47 8.81 -1.60
N TYR A 63 14.47 7.47 -1.52
CA TYR A 63 15.23 6.60 -2.42
C TYR A 63 14.41 6.10 -3.62
N LEU A 64 13.13 6.50 -3.73
CA LEU A 64 12.29 6.22 -4.89
C LEU A 64 12.39 7.28 -5.98
N HIS A 65 12.97 8.45 -5.67
CA HIS A 65 13.14 9.53 -6.62
C HIS A 65 14.55 9.50 -7.20
N PRO A 66 14.72 9.09 -8.47
CA PRO A 66 16.01 9.23 -9.10
C PRO A 66 16.34 10.71 -9.31
N PRO A 67 17.62 11.09 -9.22
CA PRO A 67 18.05 12.45 -9.51
C PRO A 67 17.72 12.84 -10.96
N THR A 68 17.52 14.14 -11.19
CA THR A 68 17.25 14.72 -12.51
C THR A 68 18.31 14.28 -13.52
N GLY A 69 17.89 13.72 -14.65
CA GLY A 69 18.80 13.18 -15.69
C GLY A 69 18.97 11.66 -15.70
N THR A 70 18.26 10.93 -14.83
CA THR A 70 18.22 9.46 -14.88
C THR A 70 17.47 8.97 -16.12
N ARG A 71 17.93 7.84 -16.69
CA ARG A 71 17.54 7.33 -18.01
C ARG A 71 16.07 6.87 -18.14
N TRP A 72 15.30 6.80 -17.06
CA TRP A 72 13.94 6.25 -17.05
C TRP A 72 13.00 7.04 -16.12
N GLU A 73 11.71 7.06 -16.44
CA GLU A 73 10.66 7.76 -15.69
C GLU A 73 10.42 7.12 -14.32
N ASN A 74 10.24 7.92 -13.27
CA ASN A 74 10.14 7.47 -11.88
C ASN A 74 9.04 6.42 -11.63
N TYR A 75 8.02 6.36 -12.48
CA TYR A 75 6.92 5.41 -12.40
C TYR A 75 6.36 5.08 -13.78
N GLU A 76 5.71 3.93 -13.90
CA GLU A 76 4.93 3.50 -15.05
C GLU A 76 3.45 3.36 -14.68
N LEU A 77 2.54 3.76 -15.55
CA LEU A 77 1.10 3.58 -15.33
C LEU A 77 0.62 2.34 -16.09
N CYS A 78 0.32 1.27 -15.37
CA CYS A 78 -0.11 0.00 -15.93
C CYS A 78 -1.61 -0.21 -15.68
N THR A 79 -2.30 -0.84 -16.63
CA THR A 79 -3.65 -1.36 -16.42
C THR A 79 -3.61 -2.84 -16.11
N VAL A 80 -4.67 -3.34 -15.47
CA VAL A 80 -4.80 -4.77 -15.16
C VAL A 80 -4.90 -5.60 -16.43
N GLU A 81 -4.04 -6.61 -16.54
CA GLU A 81 -4.02 -7.58 -17.64
C GLU A 81 -5.30 -8.41 -17.67
N ASN A 82 -5.74 -8.89 -18.84
CA ASN A 82 -7.05 -9.54 -19.00
C ASN A 82 -7.21 -10.87 -18.21
N ASP A 83 -6.11 -11.56 -17.92
CA ASP A 83 -6.06 -12.81 -17.15
C ASP A 83 -6.02 -12.59 -15.62
N GLU A 84 -5.62 -11.40 -15.17
CA GLU A 84 -5.56 -11.03 -13.76
C GLU A 84 -6.98 -10.85 -13.19
N LYS A 85 -7.19 -11.43 -12.00
CA LYS A 85 -8.45 -11.28 -11.26
C LYS A 85 -8.47 -9.91 -10.58
N ALA A 86 -9.28 -9.00 -11.09
CA ALA A 86 -9.49 -7.67 -10.50
C ALA A 86 -10.97 -7.32 -10.39
N LYS A 87 -11.29 -6.27 -9.63
CA LYS A 87 -12.65 -5.72 -9.64
C LYS A 87 -12.74 -4.76 -10.83
N ARG A 88 -13.47 -5.14 -11.86
CA ARG A 88 -13.61 -4.40 -13.13
C ARG A 88 -14.99 -3.74 -13.21
N GLY A 89 -15.35 -2.95 -12.19
CA GLY A 89 -16.73 -2.53 -11.98
C GLY A 89 -17.62 -3.60 -11.35
N SER A 90 -17.01 -4.50 -10.58
CA SER A 90 -17.68 -5.63 -9.92
C SER A 90 -17.44 -5.59 -8.41
N VAL A 91 -18.28 -6.32 -7.66
CA VAL A 91 -18.13 -6.51 -6.21
C VAL A 91 -16.98 -7.48 -5.94
N PHE A 92 -17.02 -8.62 -6.62
CA PHE A 92 -16.02 -9.68 -6.54
C PHE A 92 -14.99 -9.55 -7.65
N ARG A 93 -13.76 -10.02 -7.38
CA ARG A 93 -12.68 -10.06 -8.37
C ARG A 93 -12.99 -11.06 -9.47
N LYS A 94 -12.90 -10.64 -10.73
CA LYS A 94 -13.17 -11.44 -11.91
C LYS A 94 -12.09 -11.17 -12.97
N ARG A 95 -11.86 -12.16 -13.85
CA ARG A 95 -11.06 -11.98 -15.06
C ARG A 95 -11.86 -11.20 -16.10
N ALA A 96 -11.20 -10.74 -17.17
CA ALA A 96 -11.90 -10.16 -18.30
C ALA A 96 -12.92 -11.17 -18.87
N PRO A 97 -14.09 -10.73 -19.37
CA PRO A 97 -15.00 -11.60 -20.10
C PRO A 97 -14.27 -12.34 -21.23
N GLY A 98 -14.52 -13.65 -21.38
CA GLY A 98 -13.84 -14.49 -22.36
C GLY A 98 -12.49 -15.08 -21.90
N TYR A 99 -11.90 -14.58 -20.82
CA TYR A 99 -10.68 -15.15 -20.23
C TYR A 99 -11.02 -16.20 -19.15
N SER A 100 -11.41 -17.41 -19.58
CA SER A 100 -11.49 -18.58 -18.71
C SER A 100 -10.18 -19.37 -18.75
N SER A 101 -9.84 -20.08 -17.67
CA SER A 101 -8.57 -20.84 -17.57
C SER A 101 -8.41 -21.93 -18.64
N SER A 102 -9.46 -22.21 -19.42
CA SER A 102 -9.52 -23.28 -20.41
C SER A 102 -9.26 -22.85 -21.85
N TYR A 103 -9.28 -21.53 -22.15
CA TYR A 103 -9.10 -21.04 -23.52
C TYR A 103 -8.10 -19.87 -23.54
N LYS A 104 -6.81 -20.21 -23.61
CA LYS A 104 -5.69 -19.25 -23.71
C LYS A 104 -5.48 -18.68 -25.12
N ASN A 105 -6.31 -19.09 -26.09
CA ASN A 105 -6.17 -18.76 -27.51
C ASN A 105 -6.87 -17.46 -27.94
N LEU A 106 -7.48 -16.70 -27.01
CA LEU A 106 -8.07 -15.40 -27.31
C LEU A 106 -7.06 -14.27 -27.03
N THR A 107 -5.89 -14.36 -27.66
CA THR A 107 -4.79 -13.36 -27.62
C THR A 107 -5.10 -12.04 -28.33
N LEU A 108 -6.34 -11.84 -28.80
CA LEU A 108 -6.76 -10.70 -29.61
C LEU A 108 -7.56 -9.62 -28.87
N LEU A 109 -7.91 -9.83 -27.59
CA LEU A 109 -8.52 -8.76 -26.80
C LEU A 109 -7.42 -7.85 -26.25
N SER A 110 -7.31 -6.64 -26.80
CA SER A 110 -6.43 -5.60 -26.28
C SER A 110 -6.70 -5.36 -24.80
N THR A 111 -5.65 -5.15 -24.01
CA THR A 111 -5.79 -4.75 -22.60
C THR A 111 -6.41 -3.36 -22.57
N PRO A 112 -7.50 -3.13 -21.79
CA PRO A 112 -8.15 -1.84 -21.81
C PRO A 112 -7.22 -0.77 -21.27
N THR A 113 -7.19 0.36 -21.99
CA THR A 113 -6.37 1.52 -21.66
C THR A 113 -6.95 2.28 -20.45
N ILE A 114 -6.17 3.19 -19.85
CA ILE A 114 -6.66 4.01 -18.72
C ILE A 114 -7.87 4.85 -19.13
N THR A 115 -7.83 5.41 -20.34
CA THR A 115 -8.94 6.16 -20.95
C THR A 115 -10.21 5.31 -20.98
N GLU A 116 -10.13 4.08 -21.51
CA GLU A 116 -11.25 3.14 -21.57
C GLU A 116 -11.80 2.79 -20.18
N TRP A 117 -10.94 2.60 -19.17
CA TRP A 117 -11.39 2.38 -17.79
C TRP A 117 -12.12 3.60 -17.21
N CYS A 118 -11.66 4.81 -17.50
CA CYS A 118 -12.34 6.04 -17.08
C CYS A 118 -13.70 6.16 -17.77
N HIS A 119 -13.78 5.89 -19.08
CA HIS A 119 -15.05 5.84 -19.82
C HIS A 119 -16.02 4.78 -19.24
N MET A 120 -15.54 3.57 -18.97
CA MET A 120 -16.35 2.50 -18.36
C MET A 120 -16.82 2.85 -16.94
N TYR A 121 -16.03 3.60 -16.18
CA TYR A 121 -16.43 4.12 -14.87
C TYR A 121 -17.55 5.15 -14.99
N CYS A 122 -17.40 6.14 -15.87
CA CYS A 122 -18.40 7.18 -16.08
C CYS A 122 -19.71 6.63 -16.67
N ALA A 123 -19.64 5.70 -17.63
CA ALA A 123 -20.79 5.05 -18.25
C ALA A 123 -21.55 4.07 -17.32
N SER A 124 -20.98 3.73 -16.17
CA SER A 124 -21.61 2.82 -15.21
C SER A 124 -22.77 3.48 -14.48
N HIS A 125 -23.95 2.84 -14.56
CA HIS A 125 -25.18 3.23 -13.88
C HIS A 125 -25.20 2.86 -12.39
N ALA A 126 -24.09 2.36 -11.84
CA ALA A 126 -24.00 1.99 -10.43
C ALA A 126 -24.04 3.24 -9.54
N GLU A 127 -25.03 3.30 -8.63
CA GLU A 127 -25.17 4.36 -7.63
C GLU A 127 -23.98 4.46 -6.67
N LEU A 128 -23.34 3.32 -6.38
CA LEU A 128 -22.18 3.22 -5.50
C LEU A 128 -21.01 2.64 -6.29
N LYS A 129 -20.15 3.51 -6.80
CA LYS A 129 -18.94 3.14 -7.53
C LYS A 129 -17.69 3.80 -6.97
N VAL A 130 -16.59 3.05 -7.01
CA VAL A 130 -15.27 3.51 -6.54
C VAL A 130 -14.22 3.22 -7.58
N PHE A 131 -13.48 4.25 -7.98
CA PHE A 131 -12.30 4.11 -8.81
C PHE A 131 -11.06 4.00 -7.94
N GLN A 132 -10.25 2.96 -8.11
CA GLN A 132 -9.12 2.69 -7.23
C GLN A 132 -7.82 2.67 -8.02
N LEU A 133 -6.91 3.57 -7.66
CA LEU A 133 -5.52 3.57 -8.11
C LEU A 133 -4.65 2.88 -7.06
N LYS A 134 -3.90 1.85 -7.48
CA LYS A 134 -2.95 1.14 -6.61
C LYS A 134 -1.51 1.51 -6.96
N ARG A 135 -0.72 1.94 -6.00
CA ARG A 135 0.72 2.17 -6.15
C ARG A 135 1.47 0.91 -5.73
N LYS A 136 2.39 0.45 -6.57
CA LYS A 136 3.23 -0.74 -6.33
C LYS A 136 4.69 -0.32 -6.43
N ILE A 137 5.55 -0.93 -5.63
CA ILE A 137 7.00 -0.74 -5.72
C ILE A 137 7.61 -2.05 -6.20
N ILE A 138 8.41 -2.00 -7.25
CA ILE A 138 9.07 -3.15 -7.87
C ILE A 138 10.59 -3.00 -7.76
N GLY A 139 11.30 -4.12 -7.64
CA GLY A 139 12.75 -4.14 -7.67
C GLY A 139 13.45 -3.86 -6.33
N PHE A 140 12.71 -3.70 -5.23
CA PHE A 140 13.28 -3.63 -3.89
C PHE A 140 13.40 -5.04 -3.28
N ASP A 141 14.63 -5.47 -2.96
CA ASP A 141 14.90 -6.78 -2.38
C ASP A 141 14.62 -6.81 -0.86
N LYS A 142 13.33 -7.00 -0.52
CA LYS A 142 12.83 -7.05 0.86
C LYS A 142 13.52 -8.12 1.69
N ASP A 143 13.72 -9.31 1.13
CA ASP A 143 14.25 -10.45 1.86
C ASP A 143 15.73 -10.24 2.20
N ARG A 144 16.51 -9.69 1.26
CA ARG A 144 17.91 -9.35 1.52
C ARG A 144 18.04 -8.25 2.56
N PHE A 145 17.24 -7.19 2.46
CA PHE A 145 17.26 -6.09 3.43
C PHE A 145 16.85 -6.58 4.83
N LYS A 146 15.80 -7.42 4.91
CA LYS A 146 15.35 -8.07 6.14
C LYS A 146 16.47 -8.89 6.79
N LYS A 147 17.17 -9.74 6.03
CA LYS A 147 18.31 -10.53 6.53
C LYS A 147 19.46 -9.68 7.06
N HIS A 148 19.70 -8.49 6.49
CA HIS A 148 20.72 -7.58 6.99
C HIS A 148 20.33 -6.99 8.35
N ILE A 149 19.07 -6.57 8.51
CA ILE A 149 18.55 -6.06 9.78
C ILE A 149 18.54 -7.15 10.85
N GLU A 150 18.10 -8.37 10.53
CA GLU A 150 18.10 -9.48 11.50
C GLU A 150 19.51 -9.76 12.04
N ARG A 151 20.51 -9.78 11.14
CA ARG A 151 21.92 -9.91 11.53
C ARG A 151 22.41 -8.74 12.39
N LEU A 152 21.94 -7.52 12.12
CA LEU A 152 22.29 -6.33 12.90
C LEU A 152 21.72 -6.40 14.32
N VAL A 153 20.43 -6.70 14.45
CA VAL A 153 19.73 -6.81 15.76
C VAL A 153 20.25 -8.00 16.57
N SER A 154 20.63 -9.10 15.92
CA SER A 154 21.28 -10.22 16.60
C SER A 154 22.60 -9.81 17.26
N LYS A 155 23.37 -8.90 16.63
CA LYS A 155 24.61 -8.36 17.20
C LYS A 155 24.39 -7.44 18.40
N THR A 156 23.20 -6.86 18.56
CA THR A 156 22.87 -6.03 19.74
C THR A 156 22.47 -6.87 20.96
N ASN A 157 22.63 -8.20 20.92
CA ASN A 157 22.22 -9.14 21.98
C ASN A 157 20.73 -9.07 22.36
N TYR A 158 19.88 -8.60 21.45
CA TYR A 158 18.44 -8.58 21.68
C TYR A 158 17.87 -10.00 21.64
N ARG A 159 17.17 -10.41 22.71
CA ARG A 159 16.61 -11.77 22.88
C ARG A 159 15.09 -11.85 22.69
N GLY A 160 14.43 -10.72 22.43
CA GLY A 160 13.00 -10.70 22.18
C GLY A 160 12.63 -11.14 20.77
N HIS A 161 11.34 -11.11 20.47
CA HIS A 161 10.81 -11.40 19.16
C HIS A 161 10.88 -10.15 18.26
N LEU A 162 11.66 -10.24 17.19
CA LEU A 162 11.79 -9.21 16.17
C LEU A 162 10.84 -9.48 14.99
N ARG A 163 10.02 -8.48 14.66
CA ARG A 163 9.15 -8.47 13.48
C ARG A 163 9.55 -7.32 12.56
N ILE A 164 9.94 -7.64 11.33
CA ILE A 164 10.29 -6.66 10.30
C ILE A 164 9.19 -6.63 9.24
N GLU A 165 8.64 -5.45 8.99
CA GLU A 165 7.57 -5.24 8.01
C GLU A 165 7.96 -4.16 7.00
N PHE A 166 7.36 -4.21 5.82
CA PHE A 166 7.54 -3.22 4.75
C PHE A 166 6.22 -2.54 4.41
N PRO A 167 5.60 -1.79 5.35
CA PRO A 167 4.34 -1.13 5.09
C PRO A 167 4.51 -0.01 4.07
N ILE A 168 3.54 0.11 3.15
CA ILE A 168 3.48 1.19 2.18
C ILE A 168 2.31 2.10 2.57
N GLN A 169 2.61 3.33 2.97
CA GLN A 169 1.58 4.34 3.16
C GLN A 169 1.17 4.93 1.81
N ASN A 170 -0.10 5.30 1.70
CA ASN A 170 -0.71 5.78 0.44
C ASN A 170 -0.59 4.77 -0.71
N GLU A 171 -0.56 3.46 -0.40
CA GLU A 171 -0.60 2.38 -1.42
C GLU A 171 -1.83 2.50 -2.31
N VAL A 172 -2.96 2.93 -1.76
CA VAL A 172 -4.23 3.00 -2.47
C VAL A 172 -4.80 4.41 -2.42
N THR A 173 -5.22 4.92 -3.57
CA THR A 173 -6.08 6.10 -3.67
C THR A 173 -7.43 5.67 -4.24
N GLU A 174 -8.49 5.86 -3.46
CA GLU A 174 -9.86 5.57 -3.86
C GLU A 174 -10.61 6.88 -4.16
N VAL A 175 -11.26 6.94 -5.31
CA VAL A 175 -12.20 7.99 -5.71
C VAL A 175 -13.60 7.44 -5.56
N TRP A 176 -14.37 8.05 -4.67
CA TRP A 176 -15.76 7.70 -4.45
C TRP A 176 -16.64 8.57 -5.32
N ASN A 177 -17.66 7.99 -5.95
CA ASN A 177 -18.66 8.78 -6.65
C ASN A 177 -19.40 9.74 -5.70
N ASP A 178 -19.99 10.79 -6.27
CA ASP A 178 -20.89 11.67 -5.57
C ASP A 178 -22.28 11.03 -5.41
N CYS A 179 -22.59 10.60 -4.19
CA CYS A 179 -23.91 10.07 -3.86
C CYS A 179 -24.28 10.34 -2.40
N LYS A 180 -25.60 10.34 -2.14
CA LYS A 180 -26.17 10.56 -0.79
C LYS A 180 -25.57 9.62 0.24
N MET A 181 -25.34 8.35 -0.12
CA MET A 181 -24.78 7.35 0.79
C MET A 181 -23.34 7.70 1.22
N ASN A 182 -22.52 8.21 0.30
CA ASN A 182 -21.16 8.64 0.64
C ASN A 182 -21.16 9.89 1.52
N HIS A 183 -22.10 10.82 1.33
CA HIS A 183 -22.30 11.95 2.22
C HIS A 183 -22.79 11.52 3.61
N TRP A 184 -23.78 10.62 3.68
CA TRP A 184 -24.32 10.12 4.95
C TRP A 184 -23.25 9.50 5.83
N ARG A 185 -22.31 8.75 5.23
CA ARG A 185 -21.15 8.18 5.93
C ARG A 185 -20.23 9.26 6.53
N GLN A 186 -20.17 10.46 5.94
CA GLN A 186 -19.32 11.56 6.41
C GLN A 186 -20.03 12.46 7.42
N THR A 187 -21.36 12.40 7.52
CA THR A 187 -22.15 13.19 8.47
C THR A 187 -22.09 12.58 9.87
N LYS A 188 -21.42 13.26 10.80
CA LYS A 188 -21.14 12.76 12.17
C LYS A 188 -22.38 12.30 12.94
N TRP A 189 -23.51 13.00 12.83
CA TRP A 189 -24.72 12.61 13.56
C TRP A 189 -25.37 11.35 12.99
N ILE A 190 -25.40 11.21 11.65
CA ILE A 190 -25.91 9.99 10.99
C ILE A 190 -25.03 8.81 11.38
N TYR A 191 -23.71 9.00 11.38
CA TYR A 191 -22.76 8.03 11.88
C TYR A 191 -23.07 7.64 13.34
N ALA A 192 -23.28 8.59 14.24
CA ALA A 192 -23.61 8.30 15.64
C ALA A 192 -24.91 7.48 15.78
N VAL A 193 -25.99 7.91 15.14
CA VAL A 193 -27.28 7.18 15.15
C VAL A 193 -27.11 5.78 14.59
N PHE A 194 -26.40 5.62 13.47
CA PHE A 194 -26.16 4.34 12.80
C PHE A 194 -25.43 3.32 13.68
N TYR A 195 -24.53 3.77 14.55
CA TYR A 195 -23.86 2.91 15.53
C TYR A 195 -24.75 2.61 16.75
N ILE A 196 -25.49 3.59 17.26
CA ILE A 196 -26.40 3.41 18.41
C ILE A 196 -27.51 2.42 18.07
N THR A 197 -28.09 2.51 16.87
CA THR A 197 -29.17 1.63 16.42
C THR A 197 -28.67 0.28 15.90
N MET A 198 -27.37 0.01 15.98
CA MET A 198 -26.71 -1.20 15.45
C MET A 198 -27.00 -1.50 13.97
N LEU A 199 -27.43 -0.50 13.18
CA LEU A 199 -27.74 -0.67 11.75
C LEU A 199 -26.53 -1.11 10.92
N TRP A 200 -25.31 -0.91 11.43
CA TRP A 200 -24.08 -1.35 10.81
C TRP A 200 -24.05 -2.86 10.49
N ILE A 201 -24.75 -3.71 11.25
CA ILE A 201 -24.82 -5.17 11.01
C ILE A 201 -25.47 -5.48 9.65
N LEU A 202 -26.52 -4.75 9.26
CA LEU A 202 -27.24 -4.97 8.00
C LEU A 202 -26.66 -4.12 6.87
N ALA A 203 -26.28 -2.89 7.19
CA ALA A 203 -25.80 -1.94 6.20
C ALA A 203 -24.42 -2.30 5.64
N TRP A 204 -23.52 -2.90 6.41
CA TRP A 204 -22.21 -3.31 5.89
C TRP A 204 -22.30 -4.39 4.80
N PRO A 205 -23.01 -5.52 4.99
CA PRO A 205 -23.26 -6.49 3.93
C PRO A 205 -23.93 -5.87 2.70
N TYR A 206 -24.94 -5.02 2.92
CA TYR A 206 -25.64 -4.33 1.84
C TYR A 206 -24.70 -3.43 1.02
N LEU A 207 -23.92 -2.58 1.70
CA LEU A 207 -22.95 -1.68 1.06
C LEU A 207 -21.87 -2.47 0.33
N PHE A 208 -21.38 -3.56 0.92
CA PHE A 208 -20.40 -4.43 0.28
C PHE A 208 -20.95 -4.99 -1.04
N LEU A 209 -22.18 -5.50 -1.06
CA LEU A 209 -22.80 -6.09 -2.25
C LEU A 209 -23.23 -5.06 -3.30
N ARG A 210 -23.52 -3.82 -2.90
CA ARG A 210 -23.87 -2.73 -3.84
C ARG A 210 -22.65 -2.01 -4.42
N THR A 211 -21.55 -1.92 -3.68
CA THR A 211 -20.39 -1.11 -4.11
C THR A 211 -19.64 -1.79 -5.26
N LYS A 212 -19.67 -1.15 -6.43
CA LYS A 212 -18.86 -1.55 -7.58
C LYS A 212 -17.48 -0.92 -7.49
N LYS A 213 -16.42 -1.74 -7.48
CA LYS A 213 -15.05 -1.24 -7.43
C LYS A 213 -14.35 -1.43 -8.77
N TYR A 214 -13.53 -0.46 -9.15
CA TYR A 214 -12.65 -0.47 -10.31
C TYR A 214 -11.19 -0.49 -9.80
N GLU A 215 -10.70 -1.69 -9.48
CA GLU A 215 -9.31 -2.00 -9.11
C GLU A 215 -8.48 -2.24 -10.38
N THR A 216 -8.48 -1.32 -11.34
CA THR A 216 -8.00 -1.59 -12.72
C THR A 216 -6.74 -0.84 -13.13
N VAL A 217 -6.31 0.17 -12.36
CA VAL A 217 -5.14 0.98 -12.66
C VAL A 217 -4.12 0.85 -11.54
N SER A 218 -2.87 0.59 -11.92
CA SER A 218 -1.73 0.57 -11.00
C SER A 218 -0.63 1.52 -11.45
N SER A 219 -0.06 2.28 -10.52
CA SER A 219 1.17 3.04 -10.73
C SER A 219 2.34 2.24 -10.15
N VAL A 220 3.25 1.84 -11.02
CA VAL A 220 4.41 1.02 -10.70
C VAL A 220 5.63 1.90 -10.54
N TRP A 221 6.19 1.92 -9.34
CA TRP A 221 7.40 2.67 -8.99
C TRP A 221 8.57 1.69 -8.97
N HIS A 222 9.59 1.94 -9.79
CA HIS A 222 10.76 1.07 -9.85
C HIS A 222 11.79 1.55 -8.82
N TYR A 223 12.13 0.70 -7.87
CA TYR A 223 13.31 0.91 -7.01
C TYR A 223 14.58 0.48 -7.73
N SER A 224 14.50 -0.64 -8.45
CA SER A 224 15.54 -1.11 -9.37
C SER A 224 14.94 -1.70 -10.64
N ARG A 225 15.71 -1.64 -11.73
CA ARG A 225 15.39 -2.22 -13.03
C ARG A 225 16.60 -2.98 -13.56
N LEU A 226 16.38 -4.11 -14.21
CA LEU A 226 17.42 -4.80 -14.95
C LEU A 226 17.66 -4.05 -16.26
N ASP A 227 18.90 -3.63 -16.49
CA ASP A 227 19.32 -3.08 -17.77
C ASP A 227 19.43 -4.19 -18.82
N TRP A 228 19.54 -3.82 -20.10
CA TRP A 228 19.73 -4.77 -21.22
C TRP A 228 20.98 -5.66 -21.06
N GLN A 229 21.96 -5.23 -20.26
CA GLN A 229 23.15 -6.01 -19.90
C GLN A 229 22.93 -6.96 -18.71
N GLY A 230 21.72 -7.05 -18.16
CA GLY A 230 21.43 -7.84 -16.94
C GLY A 230 21.91 -7.21 -15.63
N LYS A 231 22.51 -6.01 -15.67
CA LYS A 231 22.93 -5.26 -14.48
C LYS A 231 21.74 -4.53 -13.85
N ARG A 232 21.60 -4.59 -12.52
CA ARG A 232 20.58 -3.80 -11.79
C ARG A 232 20.97 -2.32 -11.78
N SER A 233 20.11 -1.48 -12.33
CA SER A 233 20.14 -0.03 -12.20
C SER A 233 19.14 0.40 -11.12
N TYR A 234 19.58 1.22 -10.17
CA TYR A 234 18.77 1.67 -9.04
C TYR A 234 18.26 3.10 -9.28
N ALA A 235 17.15 3.47 -8.64
CA ALA A 235 16.63 4.84 -8.69
C ALA A 235 17.63 5.84 -8.10
N THR A 236 18.05 5.61 -6.85
CA THR A 236 19.02 6.49 -6.17
C THR A 236 20.24 5.71 -5.69
N ILE A 237 20.01 4.73 -4.82
CA ILE A 237 21.05 3.90 -4.19
C ILE A 237 20.55 2.47 -4.02
N SER A 238 21.47 1.52 -3.82
CA SER A 238 21.11 0.12 -3.58
C SER A 238 20.61 -0.11 -2.16
N GLU A 239 19.91 -1.23 -1.93
CA GLU A 239 19.42 -1.63 -0.62
C GLU A 239 20.56 -1.82 0.39
N ASP A 240 21.73 -2.31 -0.08
CA ASP A 240 22.93 -2.45 0.76
C ASP A 240 23.48 -1.09 1.18
N GLN A 241 23.46 -0.10 0.29
CA GLN A 241 23.90 1.26 0.59
C GLN A 241 22.94 1.93 1.60
N VAL A 242 21.62 1.78 1.41
CA VAL A 242 20.63 2.24 2.40
C VAL A 242 20.91 1.60 3.76
N PHE A 243 21.11 0.28 3.79
CA PHE A 243 21.41 -0.43 5.03
C PHE A 243 22.69 0.08 5.69
N ASN A 244 23.76 0.29 4.93
CA ASN A 244 25.03 0.77 5.48
C ASN A 244 24.89 2.17 6.12
N ILE A 245 24.16 3.08 5.47
CA ILE A 245 23.88 4.43 5.99
C ILE A 245 23.14 4.34 7.33
N TRP A 246 22.08 3.53 7.39
CA TRP A 246 21.20 3.48 8.56
C TRP A 246 21.60 2.45 9.62
N SER A 247 22.58 1.57 9.36
CA SER A 247 22.95 0.47 10.26
C SER A 247 23.31 0.94 11.68
N LYS A 248 24.07 2.03 11.79
CA LYS A 248 24.46 2.61 13.09
C LYS A 248 23.26 3.21 13.81
N ALA A 249 22.45 4.00 13.11
CA ALA A 249 21.24 4.62 13.64
C ALA A 249 20.22 3.57 14.14
N ILE A 250 20.00 2.51 13.35
CA ILE A 250 19.13 1.38 13.73
C ILE A 250 19.65 0.71 15.00
N SER A 251 20.96 0.42 15.07
CA SER A 251 21.54 -0.22 16.26
C SER A 251 21.39 0.64 17.51
N ARG A 252 21.64 1.95 17.38
CA ARG A 252 21.47 2.92 18.46
C ARG A 252 20.01 2.99 18.92
N ALA A 253 19.07 3.06 17.98
CA ALA A 253 17.64 3.13 18.28
C ALA A 253 17.09 1.84 18.93
N VAL A 254 17.61 0.68 18.56
CA VAL A 254 17.28 -0.60 19.19
C VAL A 254 17.79 -0.64 20.63
N LEU A 255 19.05 -0.25 20.86
CA LEU A 255 19.63 -0.19 22.21
C LEU A 255 18.93 0.83 23.10
N SER A 256 18.52 1.96 22.55
CA SER A 256 17.81 3.03 23.27
C SER A 256 16.31 2.77 23.42
N ARG A 257 15.78 1.61 22.96
CA ARG A 257 14.35 1.26 23.02
C ARG A 257 13.44 2.33 22.40
N ARG A 258 13.89 2.94 21.31
CA ARG A 258 13.18 4.06 20.67
C ARG A 258 11.88 3.59 20.01
N GLN A 259 10.89 4.46 20.07
CA GLN A 259 9.65 4.33 19.31
C GLN A 259 9.48 5.58 18.43
N GLY A 260 9.37 5.39 17.11
CA GLY A 260 9.23 6.51 16.17
C GLY A 260 9.84 6.30 14.80
N CYS A 261 9.81 7.34 13.97
CA CYS A 261 10.52 7.38 12.70
C CYS A 261 12.00 7.74 12.94
N LEU A 262 12.90 7.13 12.17
CA LEU A 262 14.29 7.56 12.06
C LEU A 262 14.37 8.71 11.06
N ASP A 263 15.06 9.77 11.47
CA ASP A 263 15.22 10.99 10.68
C ASP A 263 16.71 11.27 10.43
N GLN A 264 17.01 12.28 9.62
CA GLN A 264 18.39 12.59 9.22
C GLN A 264 19.30 12.94 10.41
N GLU A 265 18.74 13.46 11.50
CA GLU A 265 19.46 13.74 12.75
C GLU A 265 20.04 12.47 13.39
N ASP A 266 19.43 11.30 13.15
CA ASP A 266 19.89 10.02 13.71
C ASP A 266 21.12 9.46 13.00
N LEU A 267 21.51 10.06 11.88
CA LEU A 267 22.71 9.71 11.12
C LEU A 267 23.98 10.41 11.65
N LEU A 268 23.81 11.41 12.53
CA LEU A 268 24.90 12.12 13.22
C LEU A 268 25.44 11.29 14.41
#